data_AF-A0A6M0BT87-F1
#
_entry.id   AF-A0A6M0BT87-F1
#
_cell.length_a   1.000
_cell.length_b   1.000
_cell.length_c   1.000
_cell.angle_alpha   90.00
_cell.angle_beta   90.00
_cell.angle_gamma   90.00
#
_symmetry.space_group_name_H-M   'P 1'
#
loop_
_entity.id
_entity.type
_entity.pdbx_description
1 polymer ?
#
loop_
_entity_poly.entity_id
_entity_poly.type
_entity_poly.pdbx_seq_one_letter_code
_entity_poly.pdbx_strand_id
1 'polypeptide(L)'
;MKTLTLIKFYFLFLLIVVKKKSKFMSFVQRETYGKKEVDLDASYESIRSLIEEYLNEKKSGNLDWIYRYVNENTNADDARNGSPLSAKAKQLISDIMWDLVIENKVRPGCWDNYSKEFKHNFPFFHVSENANLS
;
A
#
# COMPACT_ATOMS: atom_id res chain seq x y z
N MET A 1 -8.47 50.02 15.78
CA MET A 1 -8.46 48.65 16.36
C MET A 1 -9.59 47.78 15.78
N LYS A 2 -9.56 47.40 14.49
CA LYS A 2 -10.61 46.53 13.88
C LYS A 2 -10.05 45.37 13.03
N THR A 3 -8.74 45.30 12.80
CA THR A 3 -8.09 44.28 11.96
C THR A 3 -7.72 43.00 12.72
N LEU A 4 -7.43 43.08 14.02
CA LEU A 4 -7.05 41.92 14.83
C LEU A 4 -8.18 40.91 15.03
N THR A 5 -9.43 41.37 15.03
CA THR A 5 -10.62 40.54 15.26
C THR A 5 -10.99 39.71 14.02
N LEU A 6 -10.82 40.28 12.82
CA LEU A 6 -11.12 39.59 11.56
C LEU A 6 -10.17 38.40 11.31
N ILE A 7 -8.88 38.58 11.64
CA ILE A 7 -7.86 37.52 11.49
C ILE A 7 -8.15 36.35 12.43
N LYS A 8 -8.56 36.62 13.69
CA LYS A 8 -8.93 35.57 14.65
C LYS A 8 -10.17 34.79 14.19
N PHE A 9 -11.18 35.47 13.62
CA PHE A 9 -12.34 34.79 13.04
C PHE A 9 -11.98 33.94 11.82
N TYR A 10 -11.09 34.43 10.95
CA TYR A 10 -10.64 33.68 9.79
C TYR A 10 -9.85 32.42 10.18
N PHE A 11 -8.95 32.52 11.17
CA PHE A 11 -8.23 31.36 11.70
C PHE A 11 -9.14 30.35 12.40
N LEU A 12 -10.13 30.82 13.16
CA LEU A 12 -11.10 29.95 13.82
C LEU A 12 -11.98 29.21 12.78
N PHE A 13 -12.41 29.91 11.73
CA PHE A 13 -13.17 29.33 10.63
C PHE A 13 -12.31 28.31 9.83
N LEU A 14 -11.06 28.65 9.54
CA LEU A 14 -10.12 27.73 8.88
C LEU A 14 -9.86 26.48 9.72
N LEU A 15 -9.69 26.62 11.04
CA LEU A 15 -9.53 25.50 11.97
C LEU A 15 -10.78 24.62 12.05
N ILE A 16 -11.99 25.20 12.00
CA ILE A 16 -13.25 24.45 11.97
C ILE A 16 -13.40 23.70 10.64
N VAL A 17 -13.03 24.33 9.51
CA VAL A 17 -13.08 23.69 8.18
C VAL A 17 -12.03 22.57 8.07
N VAL A 18 -10.82 22.76 8.59
CA VAL A 18 -9.76 21.74 8.62
C VAL A 18 -10.13 20.59 9.58
N LYS A 19 -10.69 20.87 10.76
CA LYS A 19 -11.20 19.82 11.66
C LYS A 19 -12.40 19.07 11.07
N LYS A 20 -13.31 19.75 10.38
CA LYS A 20 -14.44 19.09 9.68
C LYS A 20 -13.96 18.25 8.50
N LYS A 21 -13.00 18.72 7.70
CA LYS A 21 -12.37 17.91 6.64
C LYS A 21 -11.62 16.71 7.21
N SER A 22 -10.89 16.87 8.31
CA SER A 22 -10.19 15.77 8.99
C SER A 22 -11.16 14.73 9.54
N LYS A 23 -12.27 15.16 10.18
CA LYS A 23 -13.33 14.25 10.61
C LYS A 23 -14.06 13.58 9.44
N PHE A 24 -14.34 14.31 8.37
CA PHE A 24 -14.99 13.75 7.18
C PHE A 24 -14.06 12.79 6.43
N MET A 25 -12.75 13.06 6.32
CA MET A 25 -11.77 12.10 5.81
C MET A 25 -11.67 10.87 6.71
N SER A 26 -11.72 11.04 8.04
CA SER A 26 -11.74 9.90 8.97
C SER A 26 -13.06 9.12 8.94
N PHE A 27 -14.16 9.76 8.53
CA PHE A 27 -15.48 9.16 8.41
C PHE A 27 -15.62 8.43 7.07
N VAL A 28 -15.16 9.01 5.96
CA VAL A 28 -15.06 8.34 4.66
C VAL A 28 -14.01 7.21 4.73
N GLN A 29 -12.91 7.38 5.46
CA GLN A 29 -11.98 6.27 5.80
C GLN A 29 -12.51 5.31 6.86
N ARG A 30 -13.65 5.55 7.52
CA ARG A 30 -14.27 4.54 8.40
C ARG A 30 -15.44 3.83 7.72
N GLU A 31 -16.24 4.54 6.94
CA GLU A 31 -17.33 3.96 6.15
C GLU A 31 -16.82 3.14 4.97
N THR A 32 -15.65 3.46 4.40
CA THR A 32 -15.01 2.61 3.38
C THR A 32 -14.22 1.44 4.01
N TYR A 33 -13.91 1.51 5.32
CA TYR A 33 -13.08 0.55 6.05
C TYR A 33 -13.78 -0.04 7.29
N GLY A 34 -15.08 -0.29 7.19
CA GLY A 34 -15.76 -1.29 8.04
C GLY A 34 -15.37 -2.73 7.70
N LYS A 35 -14.26 -2.92 6.99
CA LYS A 35 -13.77 -4.22 6.56
C LYS A 35 -12.77 -4.71 7.59
N LYS A 36 -13.06 -5.87 8.18
CA LYS A 36 -12.16 -6.62 9.05
C LYS A 36 -10.79 -6.68 8.37
N GLU A 37 -9.75 -6.21 9.05
CA GLU A 37 -8.38 -6.39 8.56
C GLU A 37 -8.04 -7.88 8.55
N VAL A 38 -7.38 -8.32 7.48
CA VAL A 38 -7.03 -9.72 7.29
C VAL A 38 -5.57 -9.89 7.68
N ASP A 39 -5.32 -10.73 8.68
CA ASP A 39 -4.00 -11.28 8.91
C ASP A 39 -3.77 -12.47 7.97
N LEU A 40 -2.55 -12.62 7.47
CA LEU A 40 -2.17 -13.77 6.66
C LEU A 40 -1.95 -14.95 7.59
N ASP A 41 -2.72 -16.02 7.40
CA ASP A 41 -2.45 -17.33 8.01
C ASP A 41 -1.52 -18.15 7.08
N ALA A 42 -0.39 -17.54 6.72
CA ALA A 42 0.58 -18.13 5.80
C ALA A 42 1.99 -17.91 6.32
N SER A 43 2.86 -18.89 6.09
CA SER A 43 4.27 -18.77 6.46
C SER A 43 4.98 -17.73 5.58
N TYR A 44 6.10 -17.19 6.09
CA TYR A 44 6.99 -16.31 5.30
C TYR A 44 7.35 -16.95 3.95
N GLU A 45 7.77 -18.22 3.96
CA GLU A 45 8.16 -18.96 2.75
C GLU A 45 7.00 -19.11 1.76
N SER A 46 5.79 -19.37 2.25
CA SER A 46 4.60 -19.48 1.39
C SER A 46 4.28 -18.15 0.70
N ILE A 47 4.33 -17.04 1.43
CA ILE A 47 4.09 -15.70 0.86
C ILE A 47 5.22 -15.35 -0.10
N ARG A 48 6.46 -15.71 0.23
CA ARG A 48 7.61 -15.48 -0.61
C ARG A 48 7.50 -16.21 -1.94
N SER A 49 7.15 -17.49 -1.95
CA SER A 49 6.92 -18.23 -3.20
C SER A 49 5.83 -17.58 -4.06
N LEU A 50 4.73 -17.11 -3.46
CA LEU A 50 3.67 -16.40 -4.20
C LEU A 50 4.18 -15.09 -4.83
N ILE A 51 5.03 -14.35 -4.11
CA ILE A 51 5.62 -13.12 -4.63
C ILE A 51 6.59 -13.42 -5.77
N GLU A 52 7.43 -14.46 -5.64
CA GLU A 52 8.34 -14.89 -6.70
C GLU A 52 7.55 -15.35 -7.95
N GLU A 53 6.44 -16.07 -7.79
CA GLU A 53 5.51 -16.46 -8.87
C GLU A 53 4.94 -15.22 -9.59
N TYR A 54 4.35 -14.28 -8.84
CA TYR A 54 3.83 -13.03 -9.40
C TYR A 54 4.88 -12.27 -10.21
N LEU A 55 6.09 -12.13 -9.66
CA LEU A 55 7.19 -11.44 -10.32
C LEU A 55 7.69 -12.21 -11.54
N ASN A 56 7.66 -13.54 -11.50
CA ASN A 56 8.01 -14.38 -12.64
C ASN A 56 7.08 -14.13 -13.84
N GLU A 57 5.79 -13.95 -13.59
CA GLU A 57 4.81 -13.66 -14.63
C GLU A 57 4.86 -12.22 -15.13
N LYS A 58 4.89 -11.25 -14.20
CA LYS A 58 4.72 -9.83 -14.54
C LYS A 58 6.02 -9.12 -14.88
N LYS A 59 7.16 -9.70 -14.47
CA LYS A 59 8.53 -9.12 -14.54
C LYS A 59 8.70 -7.77 -13.84
N SER A 60 7.63 -7.21 -13.26
CA SER A 60 7.63 -5.99 -12.47
C SER A 60 6.32 -5.83 -11.68
N GLY A 61 6.33 -4.98 -10.67
CA GLY A 61 5.11 -4.61 -9.94
C GLY A 61 5.35 -3.58 -8.84
N ASN A 62 4.30 -2.84 -8.49
CA ASN A 62 4.31 -2.02 -7.28
C ASN A 62 3.84 -2.85 -6.05
N LEU A 63 4.16 -2.37 -4.85
CA LEU A 63 3.74 -3.07 -3.62
C LEU A 63 2.22 -3.23 -3.50
N ASP A 64 1.42 -2.28 -3.98
CA ASP A 64 -0.04 -2.38 -3.87
C ASP A 64 -0.59 -3.58 -4.67
N TRP A 65 -0.05 -3.83 -5.86
CA TRP A 65 -0.41 -4.99 -6.66
C TRP A 65 0.06 -6.29 -6.03
N ILE A 66 1.25 -6.29 -5.44
CA ILE A 66 1.78 -7.45 -4.71
C ILE A 66 0.91 -7.75 -3.47
N TYR A 67 0.50 -6.72 -2.72
CA TYR A 67 -0.43 -6.86 -1.60
C TYR A 67 -1.77 -7.47 -2.03
N ARG A 68 -2.33 -6.99 -3.15
CA ARG A 68 -3.58 -7.54 -3.69
C ARG A 68 -3.41 -8.99 -4.12
N TYR A 69 -2.36 -9.30 -4.87
CA TYR A 69 -2.09 -10.65 -5.35
C TYR A 69 -1.90 -11.63 -4.19
N VAL A 70 -1.09 -11.28 -3.19
CA VAL A 70 -0.90 -12.14 -2.00
C VAL A 70 -2.23 -12.34 -1.29
N ASN A 71 -3.00 -11.28 -1.02
CA ASN A 71 -4.29 -11.38 -0.34
C ASN A 71 -5.26 -12.32 -1.08
N GLU A 72 -5.36 -12.17 -2.40
CA GLU A 72 -6.22 -12.99 -3.28
C GLU A 72 -5.84 -14.48 -3.26
N ASN A 73 -4.55 -14.80 -3.10
CA ASN A 73 -4.05 -16.16 -3.15
C ASN A 73 -3.84 -16.83 -1.79
N THR A 74 -3.82 -16.08 -0.69
CA THR A 74 -3.72 -16.65 0.67
C THR A 74 -5.05 -16.78 1.37
N ASN A 75 -6.02 -15.90 1.09
CA ASN A 75 -7.30 -15.84 1.80
C ASN A 75 -8.45 -15.83 0.80
N ALA A 76 -8.71 -16.98 0.18
CA ALA A 76 -9.75 -17.14 -0.85
C ALA A 76 -11.15 -16.66 -0.41
N ASP A 77 -11.45 -16.69 0.90
CA ASP A 77 -12.74 -16.28 1.46
C ASP A 77 -12.81 -14.77 1.81
N ASP A 78 -11.72 -14.18 2.32
CA ASP A 78 -11.71 -12.77 2.77
C ASP A 78 -11.27 -11.77 1.68
N ALA A 79 -10.48 -12.21 0.70
CA ALA A 79 -10.05 -11.37 -0.42
C ALA A 79 -11.22 -11.00 -1.36
N ARG A 80 -12.20 -11.91 -1.54
CA ARG A 80 -13.43 -11.65 -2.32
C ARG A 80 -14.27 -10.51 -1.74
N ASN A 81 -14.14 -10.21 -0.44
CA ASN A 81 -14.89 -9.14 0.22
C ASN A 81 -14.14 -7.79 0.19
N GLY A 82 -13.00 -7.73 -0.50
CA GLY A 82 -12.17 -6.55 -0.63
C GLY A 82 -11.62 -6.05 0.71
N SER A 83 -11.45 -6.95 1.68
CA SER A 83 -10.91 -6.63 3.00
C SER A 83 -9.42 -6.27 2.88
N PRO A 84 -8.98 -5.17 3.52
CA PRO A 84 -7.58 -4.77 3.46
C PRO A 84 -6.71 -5.73 4.28
N LEU A 85 -5.49 -5.98 3.81
CA LEU A 85 -4.45 -6.63 4.62
C LEU A 85 -4.16 -5.80 5.86
N SER A 86 -3.92 -6.49 6.98
CA SER A 86 -3.44 -5.89 8.22
C SER A 86 -2.09 -5.20 8.02
N ALA A 87 -1.75 -4.28 8.92
CA ALA A 87 -0.43 -3.64 8.93
C ALA A 87 0.70 -4.68 9.05
N LYS A 88 0.49 -5.74 9.85
CA LYS A 88 1.46 -6.82 10.05
C LYS A 88 1.71 -7.60 8.76
N ALA A 89 0.65 -7.95 8.03
CA ALA A 89 0.74 -8.63 6.74
C ALA A 89 1.47 -7.79 5.69
N LYS A 90 1.16 -6.49 5.61
CA LYS A 90 1.84 -5.56 4.69
C LYS A 90 3.33 -5.43 5.00
N GLN A 91 3.69 -5.39 6.30
CA GLN A 91 5.08 -5.37 6.72
C GLN A 91 5.82 -6.63 6.28
N LEU A 92 5.25 -7.81 6.52
CA LEU A 92 5.82 -9.08 6.10
C LEU A 92 6.09 -9.14 4.59
N ILE A 93 5.12 -8.73 3.77
CA ILE A 93 5.31 -8.66 2.31
C ILE A 93 6.42 -7.66 1.95
N SER A 94 6.50 -6.52 2.63
CA SER A 94 7.56 -5.54 2.40
C SER A 94 8.93 -6.10 2.76
N ASP A 95 9.04 -6.85 3.86
CA ASP A 95 10.29 -7.46 4.32
C ASP A 95 10.78 -8.47 3.27
N ILE A 96 9.89 -9.34 2.78
CA ILE A 96 10.20 -10.28 1.68
C ILE A 96 10.70 -9.54 0.43
N MET A 97 10.04 -8.45 0.04
CA MET A 97 10.47 -7.69 -1.13
C MET A 97 11.87 -7.10 -0.96
N TRP A 98 12.22 -6.65 0.24
CA TRP A 98 13.57 -6.16 0.52
C TRP A 98 14.61 -7.28 0.57
N ASP A 99 14.24 -8.47 1.04
CA ASP A 99 15.11 -9.65 0.96
C ASP A 99 15.42 -10.01 -0.50
N LEU A 100 14.41 -9.99 -1.38
CA LEU A 100 14.60 -10.18 -2.82
C LEU A 100 15.50 -9.11 -3.46
N VAL A 101 15.49 -7.88 -2.94
CA VAL A 101 16.43 -6.82 -3.38
C VAL A 101 17.85 -7.13 -2.93
N ILE A 102 18.04 -7.53 -1.67
CA ILE A 102 19.36 -7.89 -1.11
C ILE A 102 19.96 -9.07 -1.87
N GLU A 103 19.13 -10.04 -2.25
CA GLU A 103 19.50 -11.19 -3.07
C GLU A 103 19.68 -10.86 -4.56
N ASN A 104 19.51 -9.59 -4.96
CA ASN A 104 19.60 -9.12 -6.34
C ASN A 104 18.62 -9.84 -7.30
N LYS A 105 17.53 -10.41 -6.79
CA LYS A 105 16.43 -10.99 -7.57
C LYS A 105 15.51 -9.91 -8.15
N VAL A 106 15.33 -8.82 -7.41
CA VAL A 106 14.60 -7.64 -7.88
C VAL A 106 15.41 -6.37 -7.68
N ARG A 107 15.10 -5.34 -8.45
CA ARG A 107 15.66 -4.00 -8.30
C ARG A 107 14.54 -3.03 -8.00
N PRO A 108 14.69 -2.16 -6.99
CA PRO A 108 13.76 -1.05 -6.82
C PRO A 108 13.90 -0.12 -8.03
N GLY A 109 12.80 0.07 -8.75
CA GLY A 109 12.68 1.05 -9.81
C GLY A 109 12.41 2.43 -9.24
N CYS A 110 13.16 3.42 -9.69
CA CYS A 110 12.84 4.82 -9.51
C CYS A 110 12.02 5.30 -10.72
N TRP A 111 10.69 5.37 -10.55
CA TRP A 111 9.78 6.12 -11.42
C TRP A 111 10.06 5.94 -12.91
N ASP A 112 9.83 4.74 -13.44
CA ASP A 112 9.51 4.63 -14.86
C ASP A 112 8.31 5.55 -15.10
N ASN A 113 8.33 6.36 -16.16
CA ASN A 113 7.46 7.50 -16.45
C ASN A 113 5.92 7.23 -16.51
N TYR A 114 5.44 6.13 -15.93
CA TYR A 114 4.09 5.59 -15.96
C TYR A 114 3.04 6.30 -15.07
N SER A 115 3.32 7.42 -14.41
CA SER A 115 2.29 8.02 -13.54
C SER A 115 2.30 9.54 -13.43
N LYS A 116 1.81 10.21 -14.49
CA LYS A 116 1.03 11.44 -14.27
C LYS A 116 -0.31 11.15 -13.54
N GLU A 117 -0.74 9.88 -13.51
CA GLU A 117 -2.05 9.47 -12.99
C GLU A 117 -2.03 8.84 -11.58
N PHE A 118 -0.90 8.28 -11.12
CA PHE A 118 -0.78 7.66 -9.79
C PHE A 118 0.10 8.49 -8.88
N LYS A 119 -0.51 9.44 -8.15
CA LYS A 119 0.12 10.30 -7.13
C LYS A 119 0.51 9.54 -5.84
N HIS A 120 0.94 8.28 -5.93
CA HIS A 120 1.16 7.45 -4.75
C HIS A 120 2.59 6.89 -4.68
N ASN A 121 3.28 7.30 -3.62
CA ASN A 121 4.72 7.16 -3.32
C ASN A 121 5.19 5.73 -2.99
N PHE A 122 4.74 4.71 -3.72
CA PHE A 122 5.15 3.32 -3.42
C PHE A 122 6.30 2.86 -4.32
N PRO A 123 7.30 2.14 -3.78
CA PRO A 123 8.41 1.61 -4.57
C PRO A 123 7.87 0.64 -5.62
N PHE A 124 8.31 0.83 -6.85
CA PHE A 124 8.11 -0.09 -7.96
C PHE A 124 9.29 -1.07 -7.98
N PHE A 125 9.08 -2.32 -8.37
CA PHE A 125 10.12 -3.34 -8.41
C PHE A 125 10.16 -3.99 -9.78
N HIS A 126 11.38 -4.24 -10.27
CA HIS A 126 11.64 -4.94 -11.52
C HIS A 126 12.43 -6.20 -11.22
N VAL A 127 12.13 -7.29 -11.92
CA VAL A 127 12.96 -8.49 -11.86
C VAL A 127 14.34 -8.17 -12.44
N SER A 128 15.41 -8.50 -11.72
CA SER A 128 16.78 -8.31 -12.22
C SER A 128 17.00 -9.17 -13.47
N GLU A 129 17.80 -8.68 -14.41
CA GLU A 129 18.15 -9.42 -15.65
C GLU A 129 18.75 -10.82 -15.39
N ASN A 130 19.42 -10.99 -14.24
CA ASN A 130 20.05 -12.25 -13.83
C ASN A 130 19.26 -12.98 -12.72
N ALA A 131 18.03 -12.57 -12.43
CA ALA A 131 17.24 -13.19 -11.37
C ALA A 131 16.88 -14.63 -11.75
N ASN A 132 17.15 -15.56 -10.84
CA ASN A 132 16.54 -16.89 -10.87
C ASN A 132 15.45 -16.93 -9.79
N LEU A 133 14.22 -16.63 -10.22
CA LEU A 133 13.02 -16.76 -9.41
C LEU A 133 12.51 -18.19 -9.59
N SER A 134 12.48 -18.97 -8.51
CA SER A 134 12.13 -20.39 -8.51
C SER A 134 10.63 -20.63 -8.58
#